data_AF-A0A6P0TS17-F1
#
_entry.id   AF-A0A6P0TS17-F1
#
_cell.length_a   1.000
_cell.length_b   1.000
_cell.length_c   1.000
_cell.angle_alpha   90.00
_cell.angle_beta   90.00
_cell.angle_gamma   90.00
#
_symmetry.space_group_name_H-M   'P 1'
#
loop_
_entity.id
_entity.type
_entity.pdbx_description
1 polymer ?
#
loop_
_entity_poly.entity_id
_entity_poly.type
_entity_poly.pdbx_seq_one_letter_code
_entity_poly.pdbx_strand_id
1 'polypeptide(L)'
;MSSQKLSRITYGYSRDKRPDLKQFTMDLICTNDGDVPLWMRIGSGNESDQKEFVQAMKGFKNQLNFDSLMVADSALYTQENLQ
;
A
#
# COMPACT_ATOMS: atom_id res chain seq x y z
N MET A 1 -3.25 -19.04 -4.86
CA MET A 1 -3.45 -17.62 -5.23
C MET A 1 -4.39 -17.02 -4.20
N SER A 2 -3.90 -16.13 -3.34
CA SER A 2 -4.77 -15.45 -2.37
C SER A 2 -5.67 -14.47 -3.14
N SER A 3 -6.98 -14.61 -2.98
CA SER A 3 -7.95 -13.67 -3.55
C SER A 3 -7.72 -12.30 -2.92
N GLN A 4 -7.27 -11.31 -3.69
CA GLN A 4 -7.25 -9.93 -3.21
C GLN A 4 -8.69 -9.53 -2.91
N LYS A 5 -8.98 -9.27 -1.64
CA LYS A 5 -10.29 -8.79 -1.21
C LYS A 5 -10.51 -7.41 -1.83
N LEU A 6 -11.43 -7.31 -2.79
CA LEU A 6 -11.79 -6.03 -3.38
C LEU A 6 -12.53 -5.21 -2.31
N SER A 7 -11.85 -4.23 -1.73
CA SER A 7 -12.44 -3.34 -0.74
C SER A 7 -13.47 -2.43 -1.39
N ARG A 8 -14.61 -2.22 -0.72
CA ARG A 8 -15.70 -1.39 -1.23
C ARG A 8 -15.28 0.08 -1.22
N ILE A 9 -15.09 0.66 -2.41
CA ILE A 9 -14.84 2.09 -2.55
C ILE A 9 -16.08 2.89 -2.13
N THR A 10 -15.91 3.77 -1.15
CA THR A 10 -17.00 4.49 -0.47
C THR A 10 -16.55 5.87 -0.01
N TYR A 11 -17.49 6.70 0.45
CA TYR A 11 -17.22 7.98 1.08
C TYR A 11 -16.41 7.81 2.38
N GLY A 12 -15.64 8.83 2.73
CA GLY A 12 -14.70 8.80 3.84
C GLY A 12 -14.11 10.17 4.13
N TYR A 13 -13.11 10.21 5.00
CA TYR A 13 -12.35 11.43 5.28
C TYR A 13 -11.60 11.90 4.03
N SER A 14 -11.74 13.18 3.69
CA SER A 14 -11.05 13.80 2.56
C SER A 14 -10.15 14.94 3.05
N ARG A 15 -8.83 14.77 2.90
CA ARG A 15 -7.84 15.82 3.23
C ARG A 15 -8.07 17.09 2.40
N ASP A 16 -8.49 16.90 1.15
CA ASP A 16 -8.77 17.99 0.20
C ASP A 16 -10.16 18.63 0.37
N LYS A 17 -10.86 18.30 1.47
CA LYS A 17 -12.20 18.82 1.80
C LYS A 17 -13.25 18.52 0.73
N ARG A 18 -13.18 17.34 0.11
CA ARG A 18 -14.14 16.82 -0.88
C ARG A 18 -14.87 15.58 -0.36
N PRO A 19 -15.70 15.71 0.71
CA PRO A 19 -16.46 14.57 1.25
C PRO A 19 -17.55 14.07 0.29
N ASP A 20 -17.85 14.83 -0.76
CA ASP A 20 -18.75 14.47 -1.85
C ASP A 20 -18.15 13.44 -2.83
N LEU A 21 -16.86 13.11 -2.70
CA LEU A 21 -16.18 12.11 -3.53
C LEU A 21 -15.95 10.82 -2.74
N LYS A 22 -15.99 9.68 -3.45
CA LYS A 22 -15.55 8.41 -2.88
C LYS A 22 -14.04 8.42 -2.72
N GLN A 23 -13.55 7.85 -1.63
CA GLN A 23 -12.14 7.83 -1.27
C GLN A 23 -11.56 6.43 -1.53
N PHE A 24 -10.35 6.40 -2.07
CA PHE A 24 -9.58 5.18 -2.33
C PHE A 24 -8.09 5.48 -2.16
N THR A 25 -7.30 4.45 -1.91
CA THR A 25 -5.84 4.55 -1.88
C THR A 25 -5.23 3.70 -2.99
N MET A 26 -4.03 4.08 -3.41
CA MET A 26 -3.27 3.35 -4.42
C MET A 26 -1.88 3.08 -3.87
N ASP A 27 -1.58 1.81 -3.67
CA ASP A 27 -0.29 1.35 -3.20
C ASP A 27 0.55 0.91 -4.39
N LEU A 28 1.80 1.34 -4.42
CA LEU A 28 2.75 1.00 -5.49
C LEU A 28 4.05 0.48 -4.88
N ILE A 29 4.62 -0.54 -5.52
CA ILE A 29 6.02 -0.93 -5.32
C ILE A 29 6.72 -0.73 -6.66
N CYS A 30 7.75 0.11 -6.68
CA CYS A 30 8.46 0.50 -7.89
C CYS A 30 9.91 0.03 -7.89
N THR A 31 10.50 -0.09 -9.08
CA THR A 31 11.96 -0.20 -9.21
C THR A 31 12.63 1.06 -8.70
N ASN A 32 13.77 0.91 -8.03
CA ASN A 32 14.60 2.05 -7.62
C ASN A 32 15.22 2.76 -8.84
N ASP A 33 15.52 2.02 -9.91
CA ASP A 33 16.02 2.59 -11.15
C ASP A 33 14.83 2.87 -12.07
N GLY A 34 14.44 4.15 -12.17
CA GLY A 34 13.40 4.63 -13.09
C GLY A 34 11.95 4.55 -12.61
N ASP A 35 11.70 4.29 -11.32
CA ASP A 35 10.36 4.33 -10.69
C ASP A 35 9.27 3.50 -11.40
N VAL A 36 9.65 2.38 -12.03
CA VAL A 36 8.72 1.53 -12.77
C VAL A 36 7.87 0.72 -11.81
N PRO A 37 6.52 0.83 -11.84
CA PRO A 37 5.65 0.05 -10.96
C PRO A 37 5.72 -1.45 -11.28
N LEU A 38 6.14 -2.26 -10.30
CA LEU A 38 6.15 -3.72 -10.39
C LEU A 38 4.91 -4.35 -9.77
N TRP A 39 4.26 -3.64 -8.85
CA TRP A 39 3.07 -4.10 -8.16
C TRP A 39 2.16 -2.93 -7.81
N MET A 40 0.85 -3.19 -7.84
CA MET A 40 -0.19 -2.22 -7.52
C MET A 40 -1.32 -2.88 -6.73
N ARG A 41 -1.90 -2.13 -5.79
CA ARG A 41 -3.20 -2.44 -5.17
C ARG A 41 -4.04 -1.18 -5.06
N ILE A 42 -5.33 -1.35 -5.24
CA ILE A 42 -6.34 -0.33 -4.91
C ILE A 42 -6.99 -0.71 -3.58
N GLY A 43 -6.87 0.19 -2.60
CA GLY A 43 -7.45 0.07 -1.26
C GLY A 43 -8.66 0.99 -1.06
N SER A 44 -9.41 0.76 0.00
CA SER A 44 -10.45 1.69 0.44
C SER A 44 -9.82 2.93 1.09
N GLY A 45 -10.37 4.12 0.84
CA GLY A 45 -9.88 5.35 1.47
C GLY A 45 -10.09 5.43 2.99
N ASN A 46 -10.73 4.43 3.58
CA ASN A 46 -10.92 4.30 5.03
C ASN A 46 -9.99 3.25 5.66
N GLU A 47 -9.11 2.64 4.88
CA GLU A 47 -8.09 1.71 5.38
C GLU A 47 -6.92 2.47 6.00
N SER A 48 -6.20 1.79 6.90
CA SER A 48 -4.95 2.33 7.45
C SER A 48 -3.80 1.93 6.56
N ASP A 49 -3.25 2.91 5.82
CA ASP A 49 -2.13 2.74 4.91
C ASP A 49 -0.94 2.05 5.60
N GLN A 50 -0.63 2.43 6.85
CA GLN A 50 0.50 1.89 7.61
C GLN A 50 0.42 0.38 7.84
N LYS A 51 -0.78 -0.14 8.10
CA LYS A 51 -0.97 -1.57 8.36
C LYS A 51 -1.04 -2.35 7.06
N GLU A 52 -1.83 -1.85 6.12
CA GLU A 52 -2.15 -2.59 4.91
C GLU A 52 -0.96 -2.61 3.93
N PHE A 53 -0.17 -1.54 3.86
CA PHE A 53 0.98 -1.46 2.95
C PHE A 53 2.14 -2.37 3.39
N VAL A 54 2.42 -2.47 4.70
CA VAL A 54 3.49 -3.36 5.19
C VAL A 54 3.19 -4.83 4.93
N GLN A 55 1.92 -5.24 5.05
CA GLN A 55 1.52 -6.60 4.67
C GLN A 55 1.70 -6.85 3.16
N ALA A 56 1.38 -5.85 2.32
CA ALA A 56 1.65 -5.92 0.89
C ALA A 56 3.13 -6.05 0.57
N MET A 57 4.00 -5.25 1.21
CA MET A 57 5.46 -5.33 1.05
C MET A 57 6.01 -6.69 1.46
N LYS A 58 5.59 -7.24 2.61
CA LYS A 58 5.99 -8.59 3.06
C LYS A 58 5.55 -9.66 2.06
N GLY A 59 4.31 -9.57 1.58
CA GLY A 59 3.77 -10.47 0.56
C GLY A 59 4.49 -10.40 -0.79
N PHE A 60 4.88 -9.19 -1.22
CA PHE A 60 5.66 -8.97 -2.43
C PHE A 60 7.09 -9.50 -2.29
N LYS A 61 7.76 -9.20 -1.16
CA LYS A 61 9.12 -9.71 -0.87
C LYS A 61 9.19 -11.24 -0.91
N ASN A 62 8.19 -11.93 -0.39
CA ASN A 62 8.10 -13.39 -0.42
C ASN A 62 7.98 -13.98 -1.84
N GLN A 63 7.61 -13.18 -2.84
CA GLN A 63 7.52 -13.60 -4.25
C GLN A 63 8.83 -13.35 -5.01
N LEU A 64 9.75 -12.56 -4.47
CA LEU A 64 11.04 -12.28 -5.08
C LEU A 64 12.02 -13.43 -4.81
N ASN A 65 12.78 -13.82 -5.83
CA ASN A 65 13.80 -14.86 -5.76
C ASN A 65 15.24 -14.31 -5.83
N PHE A 66 15.41 -13.01 -5.60
CA PHE A 66 16.68 -12.30 -5.61
C PHE A 66 16.80 -11.39 -4.39
N ASP A 67 18.03 -11.02 -4.05
CA ASP A 67 18.30 -10.12 -2.93
C ASP A 67 17.77 -8.71 -3.22
N SER A 68 16.99 -8.16 -2.30
CA SER A 68 16.25 -6.91 -2.50
C SER A 68 16.18 -6.08 -1.23
N LEU A 69 16.34 -4.77 -1.41
CA LEU A 69 16.14 -3.77 -0.37
C LEU A 69 14.81 -3.04 -0.62
N MET A 70 13.93 -3.07 0.37
CA MET A 70 12.71 -2.26 0.36
C MET A 70 12.98 -0.93 1.05
N VAL A 71 12.63 0.17 0.40
CA VAL A 71 12.72 1.52 0.96
C VAL A 71 11.31 2.11 0.98
N ALA A 72 10.95 2.74 2.09
CA ALA A 72 9.62 3.29 2.32
C ALA A 72 9.74 4.55 3.20
N ASP A 73 8.71 5.40 3.19
CA ASP A 73 8.73 6.65 3.96
C ASP A 73 8.62 6.40 5.48
N SER A 74 8.95 7.43 6.27
CA SER A 74 9.01 7.31 7.73
C SER A 74 7.65 7.07 8.40
N ALA A 75 6.52 7.35 7.76
CA ALA A 75 5.21 7.06 8.32
C ALA A 75 4.95 5.55 8.46
N LEU A 76 5.70 4.72 7.73
CA LEU A 76 5.65 3.26 7.83
C LEU A 76 6.52 2.73 8.98
N TYR A 77 7.36 3.58 9.60
CA TYR A 77 8.22 3.23 10.71
C TYR A 77 7.42 3.22 12.04
N THR A 78 6.78 2.09 12.34
CA THR A 78 6.07 1.85 13.61
C THR A 78 6.69 0.67 14.37
N GLN A 79 6.42 0.58 15.67
CA GLN A 79 6.92 -0.53 16.49
C GLN A 79 6.44 -1.89 15.98
N GLU A 80 5.22 -1.96 15.47
CA GLU A 80 4.63 -3.17 14.89
C GLU A 80 5.27 -3.55 13.55
N ASN A 81 5.80 -2.57 12.82
CA ASN A 81 6.40 -2.75 11.49
C ASN A 81 7.92 -3.04 11.54
N LEU A 82 8.56 -2.86 12.70
CA LEU A 82 9.98 -3.15 12.93
C LEU A 82 10.33 -4.64 13.07
N GLN A 83 9.32 -5.52 13.10
CA GLN A 83 9.48 -6.97 13.24
C GLN A 83 9.51 -7.71 11.90
#